data_AF-C8PFE9-F1
#
_entry.id   AF-C8PFE9-F1
#
_cell.length_a   1.000
_cell.length_b   1.000
_cell.length_c   1.000
_cell.angle_alpha   90.00
_cell.angle_beta   90.00
_cell.angle_gamma   90.00
#
_symmetry.space_group_name_H-M   'P 1'
#
loop_
_entity.id
_entity.type
_entity.pdbx_description
1 polymer ?
#
loop_
_entity_poly.entity_id
_entity_poly.type
_entity_poly.pdbx_seq_one_letter_code
_entity_poly.pdbx_strand_id
1 'polypeptide(L)'
;MLSNTQKKVFDATISNLTSNKELEPILGSDAVRKFLVLLSIKYEEYLIAAQDENASDESRLRAMDKVKLIESFFEFFENYTGE
;
A
#
# COMPACT_ATOMS: atom_id res chain seq x y z
N MET A 1 10.54 -3.51 -12.77
CA MET A 1 11.21 -3.97 -11.53
C MET A 1 10.86 -2.99 -10.44
N LEU A 2 10.50 -3.47 -9.24
CA LEU A 2 10.22 -2.60 -8.10
C LEU A 2 11.53 -2.00 -7.56
N SER A 3 11.50 -0.76 -7.08
CA SER A 3 12.57 -0.16 -6.29
C SER A 3 12.81 -0.96 -4.99
N ASN A 4 13.95 -0.79 -4.33
CA ASN A 4 14.21 -1.46 -3.04
C ASN A 4 13.19 -1.06 -1.95
N THR A 5 12.69 0.18 -1.99
CA THR A 5 11.67 0.66 -1.04
C THR A 5 10.30 0.09 -1.40
N GLN A 6 9.91 0.10 -2.68
CA GLN A 6 8.67 -0.54 -3.15
C GLN A 6 8.63 -2.02 -2.79
N LYS A 7 9.75 -2.72 -2.95
CA LYS A 7 9.86 -4.13 -2.62
C LYS A 7 9.73 -4.36 -1.11
N LYS A 8 10.35 -3.53 -0.26
CA LYS A 8 10.20 -3.62 1.20
C LYS A 8 8.76 -3.35 1.66
N VAL A 9 8.12 -2.32 1.12
CA VAL A 9 6.71 -2.00 1.42
C VAL A 9 5.82 -3.15 0.97
N PHE A 10 5.99 -3.64 -0.25
CA PHE A 10 5.24 -4.77 -0.78
C PHE A 10 5.42 -6.05 0.03
N ASP A 11 6.67 -6.41 0.35
CA ASP A 11 6.99 -7.63 1.11
C ASP A 11 6.42 -7.54 2.54
N ALA A 12 6.48 -6.37 3.19
CA ALA A 12 5.88 -6.15 4.51
C ALA A 12 4.35 -6.23 4.48
N THR A 13 3.72 -5.57 3.51
CA THR A 13 2.28 -5.64 3.27
C THR A 13 1.84 -7.09 3.02
N ILE A 14 2.50 -7.82 2.12
CA ILE A 14 2.16 -9.22 1.84
C ILE A 14 2.40 -10.11 3.06
N SER A 15 3.48 -9.89 3.82
CA SER A 15 3.74 -10.65 5.05
C SER A 15 2.64 -10.45 6.09
N ASN A 16 2.16 -9.23 6.30
CA ASN A 16 1.04 -8.95 7.20
C ASN A 16 -0.26 -9.57 6.69
N LEU A 17 -0.56 -9.43 5.40
CA LEU A 17 -1.77 -9.98 4.79
C LEU A 17 -1.80 -11.51 4.81
N THR A 18 -0.68 -12.18 4.52
CA THR A 18 -0.57 -13.65 4.54
C THR A 18 -0.57 -14.24 5.95
N SER A 19 -0.37 -13.43 6.99
CA SER A 19 -0.52 -13.88 8.38
C SER A 19 -1.98 -14.11 8.76
N ASN A 20 -2.94 -13.56 7.99
CA ASN A 20 -4.36 -13.79 8.14
C ASN A 20 -4.83 -14.90 7.18
N LYS A 21 -5.15 -16.08 7.73
CA LYS A 21 -5.57 -17.25 6.94
C LYS A 21 -6.86 -17.04 6.16
N GLU A 22 -7.75 -16.16 6.63
CA GLU A 22 -9.00 -15.82 5.94
C GLU A 22 -8.73 -15.09 4.61
N LEU A 23 -7.57 -14.46 4.48
CA LEU A 23 -7.17 -13.78 3.25
C LEU A 23 -6.49 -14.69 2.23
N GLU A 24 -6.09 -15.94 2.58
CA GLU A 24 -5.39 -16.84 1.65
C GLU A 24 -6.10 -17.01 0.29
N PRO A 25 -7.43 -17.23 0.23
CA PRO A 25 -8.14 -17.35 -1.05
C PRO A 25 -8.12 -16.05 -1.86
N ILE A 26 -8.20 -14.91 -1.19
CA ILE A 26 -8.23 -13.56 -1.80
C ILE A 26 -6.83 -13.21 -2.32
N LEU A 27 -5.79 -13.44 -1.53
CA LEU A 27 -4.39 -13.23 -1.88
C LEU A 27 -3.89 -14.22 -2.93
N GLY A 28 -4.53 -15.39 -3.08
CA GLY A 28 -4.28 -16.34 -4.16
C GLY A 28 -4.67 -15.83 -5.55
N SER A 29 -5.54 -14.82 -5.62
CA SER A 29 -5.99 -14.22 -6.88
C SER A 29 -4.89 -13.36 -7.54
N ASP A 30 -4.56 -13.66 -8.79
CA ASP A 30 -3.59 -12.90 -9.59
C ASP A 30 -3.97 -11.41 -9.72
N ALA A 31 -5.27 -11.12 -9.86
CA ALA A 31 -5.78 -9.76 -9.92
C ALA A 31 -5.52 -8.99 -8.61
N VAL A 32 -5.74 -9.63 -7.45
CA VAL A 32 -5.48 -9.02 -6.13
C VAL A 32 -3.98 -8.79 -5.94
N ARG A 33 -3.14 -9.75 -6.30
CA ARG A 33 -1.67 -9.58 -6.22
C ARG A 33 -1.19 -8.41 -7.07
N LYS A 34 -1.67 -8.29 -8.31
CA LYS A 34 -1.34 -7.17 -9.21
C LYS A 34 -1.82 -5.84 -8.65
N PHE A 35 -3.00 -5.82 -8.03
CA PHE A 35 -3.53 -4.63 -7.37
C PHE A 35 -2.69 -4.22 -6.16
N LEU A 36 -2.25 -5.16 -5.32
CA LEU A 36 -1.35 -4.88 -4.20
C LEU A 36 0.01 -4.34 -4.67
N VAL A 37 0.56 -4.88 -5.77
CA VAL A 37 1.77 -4.33 -6.40
C VAL A 37 1.56 -2.87 -6.82
N LEU A 38 0.43 -2.57 -7.48
CA LEU A 38 0.09 -1.21 -7.91
C LEU A 38 -0.03 -0.26 -6.71
N LEU A 39 -0.66 -0.72 -5.62
CA LEU A 39 -0.79 0.06 -4.39
C LEU A 39 0.58 0.38 -3.77
N SER A 40 1.49 -0.59 -3.69
CA SER A 40 2.85 -0.34 -3.16
C SER A 40 3.65 0.65 -4.01
N ILE A 41 3.48 0.63 -5.34
CA ILE A 41 4.09 1.64 -6.23
C ILE A 41 3.50 3.02 -5.94
N LYS A 42 2.16 3.13 -5.87
CA LYS A 42 1.48 4.41 -5.62
C LYS A 42 1.80 4.98 -4.25
N TYR A 43 1.92 4.12 -3.24
CA TYR A 43 2.30 4.50 -1.90
C TYR A 43 3.68 5.20 -1.87
N GLU A 44 4.68 4.62 -2.53
CA GLU A 44 6.00 5.24 -2.61
C GLU A 44 5.96 6.57 -3.39
N GLU A 45 5.27 6.62 -4.53
CA GLU A 45 5.11 7.85 -5.31
C GLU A 45 4.51 8.98 -4.46
N TYR A 46 3.49 8.69 -3.65
CA TYR A 46 2.87 9.69 -2.77
C TYR A 46 3.74 10.05 -1.56
N LEU A 47 4.50 9.12 -0.99
CA LEU A 47 5.48 9.43 0.05
C LEU A 47 6.54 10.41 -0.46
N ILE A 48 7.08 10.16 -1.65
CA ILE A 48 8.07 11.05 -2.28
C ILE A 48 7.45 12.42 -2.53
N ALA A 49 6.24 12.47 -3.10
CA ALA A 49 5.54 13.74 -3.37
C ALA A 49 5.19 14.52 -2.09
N ALA A 50 4.89 13.83 -0.98
CA ALA A 50 4.62 14.48 0.30
C ALA A 50 5.89 15.10 0.95
N GLN A 51 7.06 14.55 0.63
CA GLN A 51 8.38 14.95 1.13
C GLN A 51 9.11 15.92 0.19
N ASP A 52 8.58 16.23 -1.00
CA ASP A 52 9.20 17.17 -1.94
C ASP A 52 9.11 18.61 -1.42
N GLU A 53 10.23 19.14 -0.92
CA GLU A 53 10.36 20.50 -0.40
C GLU A 53 10.12 21.59 -1.46
N ASN A 54 10.17 21.24 -2.76
CA ASN A 54 9.91 22.18 -3.85
C ASN A 54 8.43 22.23 -4.27
N ALA A 55 7.60 21.30 -3.77
CA ALA A 55 6.17 21.27 -4.06
C ALA A 55 5.39 22.24 -3.18
N SER A 56 4.22 22.68 -3.65
CA SER A 56 3.32 23.51 -2.83
C SER A 56 2.80 22.72 -1.62
N ASP A 57 2.51 23.44 -0.52
CA ASP A 57 1.92 22.84 0.68
C ASP A 57 0.64 22.06 0.36
N GLU A 58 -0.21 22.60 -0.52
CA GLU A 58 -1.44 21.93 -0.96
C GLU A 58 -1.14 20.61 -1.70
N SER A 59 -0.11 20.58 -2.56
CA SER A 59 0.29 19.36 -3.26
C SER A 59 0.82 18.30 -2.30
N ARG A 60 1.63 18.73 -1.32
CA ARG A 60 2.17 17.85 -0.27
C ARG A 60 1.07 17.30 0.65
N LEU A 61 0.11 18.13 1.04
CA LEU A 61 -1.08 17.72 1.82
C LEU A 61 -1.91 16.68 1.06
N ARG A 62 -2.20 16.93 -0.22
CA ARG A 62 -2.92 15.96 -1.06
C ARG A 62 -2.18 14.64 -1.19
N ALA A 63 -0.86 14.67 -1.34
CA ALA A 63 -0.04 13.46 -1.37
C ALA A 63 -0.13 12.70 -0.03
N MET A 64 -0.06 13.40 1.10
CA MET A 64 -0.21 12.81 2.43
C MET A 64 -1.60 12.18 2.65
N ASP A 65 -2.67 12.80 2.14
CA ASP A 65 -4.01 12.22 2.20
C ASP A 65 -4.10 10.91 1.41
N LYS A 66 -3.37 10.80 0.29
CA LYS A 66 -3.30 9.56 -0.50
C LYS A 66 -2.47 8.49 0.20
N VAL A 67 -1.39 8.85 0.89
CA VAL A 67 -0.62 7.93 1.76
C VAL A 67 -1.56 7.31 2.80
N LYS A 68 -2.28 8.15 3.56
CA LYS A 68 -3.23 7.69 4.59
C LYS A 68 -4.33 6.79 4.03
N LEU A 69 -4.88 7.13 2.85
CA LEU A 69 -5.89 6.30 2.20
C LEU A 69 -5.38 4.88 1.93
N ILE A 70 -4.12 4.74 1.49
CA ILE A 70 -3.51 3.44 1.23
C ILE A 70 -3.21 2.70 2.55
N GLU A 71 -2.76 3.41 3.59
CA GLU A 71 -2.55 2.83 4.93
C GLU A 71 -3.84 2.25 5.51
N SER A 72 -4.95 3.01 5.48
CA SER A 72 -6.26 2.54 5.94
C SER A 72 -6.77 1.33 5.16
N PHE A 73 -6.41 1.22 3.88
CA PHE A 73 -6.76 0.06 3.07
C PHE A 73 -5.98 -1.19 3.51
N PHE A 74 -4.70 -1.06 3.86
CA PHE A 74 -3.94 -2.17 4.44
C PHE A 74 -4.45 -2.55 5.82
N GLU A 75 -4.76 -1.58 6.67
CA GLU A 75 -5.37 -1.80 7.99
C GLU A 75 -6.72 -2.54 7.89
N PHE A 76 -7.56 -2.22 6.90
CA PHE A 76 -8.80 -2.95 6.66
C PHE A 76 -8.55 -4.45 6.46
N PHE A 77 -7.56 -4.82 5.66
CA PHE A 77 -7.26 -6.23 5.42
C PHE A 77 -6.59 -6.89 6.63
N GLU A 78 -5.70 -6.21 7.33
CA GLU A 78 -5.12 -6.75 8.58
C GLU A 78 -6.21 -7.14 9.58
N ASN A 79 -7.32 -6.38 9.61
CA ASN A 79 -8.46 -6.61 10.50
C ASN A 79 -9.63 -7.38 9.87
N TYR A 80 -9.48 -7.90 8.64
CA TYR A 80 -10.57 -8.61 7.96
C TYR A 80 -10.85 -9.97 8.62
N THR A 81 -12.11 -10.18 9.04
CA THR A 81 -12.54 -11.37 9.78
C THR A 81 -13.34 -12.38 8.95
N GLY A 82 -13.47 -12.20 7.62
CA GLY A 82 -14.14 -13.17 6.75
C GLY A 82 -15.68 -13.15 6.78
N GLU A 83 -16.29 -12.26 7.59
CA GLU A 83 -17.75 -12.14 7.78
C GLU A 83 -18.43 -11.20 6.79
#